data_AF-A0A1A6GYK4-F1
#
_entry.id   AF-A0A1A6GYK4-F1
#
_cell.length_a   1.000
_cell.length_b   1.000
_cell.length_c   1.000
_cell.angle_alpha   90.00
_cell.angle_beta   90.00
_cell.angle_gamma   90.00
#
_symmetry.space_group_name_H-M   'P 1'
#
loop_
_entity.id
_entity.type
_entity.pdbx_description
1 polymer ?
#
loop_
_entity_poly.entity_id
_entity_poly.type
_entity_poly.pdbx_seq_one_letter_code
_entity_poly.pdbx_strand_id
1 'polypeptide(L)'
;MEGSMQFEYRGVRVPLRRLKHLECREKLSLLRRASRVYGQGINWCLSMMDHYREDVACGSFLGSFMDYYTSQASYPLRRAIQEGDLHIDFPNKLLDFIVKRKGADQHLLDIVKGRKLSRWLDGLWKSKWEDFCIETYLEDDNQLHLVATHLQEISKEADEALLSLARGDKVRFTMEVLLPEAIICSIAALDGLSYKEAEEKYLCGPPMHYCEKELFEKTILKAARKRLAASIGAASYPSVPTP
;
A
#
# COMPACT_ATOMS: atom_id res chain seq x y z
N MET A 1 -3.72 -7.90 -21.87
CA MET A 1 -3.92 -6.85 -20.86
C MET A 1 -2.53 -6.42 -20.43
N GLU A 2 -2.26 -5.13 -20.42
CA GLU A 2 -0.96 -4.56 -20.05
C GLU A 2 -1.18 -3.63 -18.84
N GLY A 3 -0.14 -3.42 -18.03
CA GLY A 3 -0.28 -2.78 -16.71
C GLY A 3 -0.85 -1.35 -16.76
N SER A 4 -0.55 -0.60 -17.82
CA SER A 4 -1.17 0.69 -18.11
C SER A 4 -2.04 0.59 -19.36
N MET A 5 -3.33 0.26 -19.21
CA MET A 5 -4.24 0.38 -20.35
C MET A 5 -4.49 1.88 -20.60
N GLN A 6 -3.84 2.45 -21.63
CA GLN A 6 -4.22 3.77 -22.11
C GLN A 6 -5.53 3.67 -22.89
N PHE A 7 -6.53 4.45 -22.46
CA PHE A 7 -7.94 4.32 -22.85
C PHE A 7 -8.28 4.84 -24.27
N GLU A 8 -7.28 5.30 -25.04
CA GLU A 8 -7.52 5.86 -26.38
C GLU A 8 -7.68 4.81 -27.49
N TYR A 9 -7.48 3.52 -27.20
CA TYR A 9 -7.54 2.48 -28.22
C TYR A 9 -8.92 1.83 -28.36
N ARG A 10 -9.57 2.07 -29.51
CA ARG A 10 -10.62 1.17 -30.02
C ARG A 10 -10.08 -0.26 -30.05
N GLY A 11 -10.87 -1.22 -29.57
CA GLY A 11 -10.48 -2.63 -29.51
C GLY A 11 -9.96 -3.16 -30.85
N VAL A 12 -8.99 -4.08 -30.79
CA VAL A 12 -8.38 -4.68 -31.99
C VAL A 12 -9.32 -5.71 -32.61
N ARG A 13 -9.58 -5.59 -33.93
CA ARG A 13 -10.38 -6.59 -34.66
C ARG A 13 -9.56 -7.86 -34.89
N VAL A 14 -10.06 -8.98 -34.39
CA VAL A 14 -9.43 -10.31 -34.57
C VAL A 14 -10.46 -11.36 -34.98
N PRO A 15 -10.11 -12.34 -35.83
CA PRO A 15 -10.99 -13.47 -36.12
C PRO A 15 -11.30 -14.29 -34.86
N LEU A 16 -12.58 -14.61 -34.62
CA LEU A 16 -13.01 -15.37 -33.43
C LEU A 16 -12.31 -16.73 -33.29
N ARG A 17 -12.02 -17.40 -34.41
CA ARG A 17 -11.28 -18.69 -34.44
C ARG A 17 -9.85 -18.61 -33.87
N ARG A 18 -9.29 -17.41 -33.70
CA ARG A 18 -7.96 -17.18 -33.12
C ARG A 18 -8.01 -16.87 -31.63
N LEU A 19 -9.21 -16.67 -31.06
CA LEU A 19 -9.41 -16.42 -29.65
C LEU A 19 -9.68 -17.72 -28.91
N LYS A 20 -9.13 -17.82 -27.69
CA LYS A 20 -9.47 -18.87 -26.74
C LYS A 20 -10.19 -18.24 -25.57
N HIS A 21 -11.16 -18.97 -25.03
CA HIS A 21 -11.77 -18.60 -23.75
C HIS A 21 -10.68 -18.57 -22.67
N LEU A 22 -10.77 -17.63 -21.73
CA LEU A 22 -9.75 -17.47 -20.68
C LEU A 22 -9.59 -18.76 -19.85
N GLU A 23 -10.71 -19.43 -19.54
CA GLU A 23 -10.77 -20.71 -18.83
C GLU A 23 -10.67 -21.93 -19.76
N CYS A 24 -9.95 -21.82 -20.88
CA CYS A 24 -9.73 -22.97 -21.76
C CYS A 24 -8.85 -24.04 -21.11
N ARG A 25 -8.92 -25.27 -21.63
CA ARG A 25 -8.12 -26.41 -21.16
C ARG A 25 -6.62 -26.12 -21.17
N GLU A 26 -6.15 -25.31 -22.10
CA GLU A 26 -4.73 -24.94 -22.23
C GLU A 26 -4.33 -23.71 -21.41
N LYS A 27 -5.22 -23.11 -20.60
CA LYS A 27 -4.94 -21.90 -19.81
C LYS A 27 -3.61 -21.99 -19.07
N LEU A 28 -3.37 -23.10 -18.37
CA LEU A 28 -2.17 -23.29 -17.56
C LEU A 28 -0.88 -23.42 -18.36
N SER A 29 -0.94 -24.01 -19.56
CA SER A 29 0.24 -24.11 -20.43
C SER A 29 0.53 -22.77 -21.11
N LEU A 30 -0.52 -22.03 -21.48
CA LEU A 30 -0.42 -20.67 -22.02
C LEU A 30 0.12 -19.69 -20.98
N LEU A 31 -0.39 -19.72 -19.75
CA LEU A 31 0.12 -18.91 -18.64
C LEU A 31 1.58 -19.24 -18.36
N ARG A 32 1.94 -20.52 -18.19
CA ARG A 32 3.35 -20.91 -17.98
C ARG A 32 4.29 -20.42 -19.07
N ARG A 33 3.85 -20.46 -20.33
CA ARG A 33 4.66 -19.98 -21.47
C ARG A 33 4.78 -18.47 -21.47
N ALA A 34 3.70 -17.75 -21.22
CA ALA A 34 3.67 -16.29 -21.25
C ALA A 34 4.36 -15.68 -20.01
N SER A 35 4.26 -16.31 -18.84
CA SER A 35 4.91 -15.88 -17.59
C SER A 35 6.43 -15.91 -17.65
N ARG A 36 7.04 -16.64 -18.59
CA ARG A 36 8.50 -16.61 -18.81
C ARG A 36 9.01 -15.25 -19.29
N VAL A 37 8.15 -14.48 -19.96
CA VAL A 37 8.53 -13.19 -20.57
C VAL A 37 7.79 -12.04 -19.89
N TYR A 38 6.52 -12.27 -19.51
CA TYR A 38 5.62 -11.25 -18.98
C TYR A 38 5.11 -11.59 -17.59
N GLY A 39 5.96 -12.20 -16.74
CA GLY A 39 5.56 -12.76 -15.44
C GLY A 39 4.79 -11.78 -14.56
N GLN A 40 5.35 -10.60 -14.28
CA GLN A 40 4.67 -9.54 -13.54
C GLN A 40 3.38 -9.11 -14.24
N GLY A 41 3.46 -8.72 -15.52
CA GLY A 41 2.31 -8.28 -16.32
C GLY A 41 1.12 -9.24 -16.28
N ILE A 42 1.38 -10.54 -16.36
CA ILE A 42 0.35 -11.59 -16.29
C ILE A 42 -0.23 -11.71 -14.89
N ASN A 43 0.60 -11.68 -13.85
CA ASN A 43 0.13 -11.73 -12.47
C ASN A 43 -0.80 -10.54 -12.17
N TRP A 44 -0.44 -9.32 -12.59
CA TRP A 44 -1.29 -8.14 -12.47
C TRP A 44 -2.66 -8.34 -13.12
N CYS A 45 -2.67 -8.85 -14.35
CA CYS A 45 -3.91 -9.09 -15.08
C CYS A 45 -4.79 -10.13 -14.39
N LEU A 46 -4.20 -11.20 -13.85
CA LEU A 46 -4.92 -12.23 -13.11
C LEU A 46 -5.49 -11.68 -11.80
N SER A 47 -4.71 -10.96 -11.01
CA SER A 47 -5.17 -10.32 -9.76
C SER A 47 -6.34 -9.37 -10.01
N MET A 48 -6.28 -8.59 -11.09
CA MET A 48 -7.35 -7.67 -11.46
C MET A 48 -8.65 -8.40 -11.85
N MET A 49 -8.53 -9.49 -12.61
CA MET A 49 -9.69 -10.30 -12.99
C MET A 49 -10.29 -11.06 -11.81
N ASP A 50 -9.46 -11.54 -10.88
CA ASP A 50 -9.93 -12.26 -9.70
C ASP A 50 -10.68 -11.33 -8.74
N HIS A 51 -10.19 -10.10 -8.51
CA HIS A 51 -10.90 -9.12 -7.68
C HIS A 51 -12.24 -8.70 -8.28
N TYR A 52 -12.28 -8.45 -9.60
CA TYR A 52 -13.54 -8.17 -10.28
C TYR A 52 -14.55 -9.30 -10.09
N ARG A 53 -14.11 -10.56 -10.24
CA ARG A 53 -14.98 -11.74 -10.08
C ARG A 53 -15.49 -11.88 -8.65
N GLU A 54 -14.64 -11.61 -7.66
CA GLU A 54 -15.01 -11.65 -6.24
C GLU A 54 -16.06 -10.57 -5.90
N ASP A 55 -15.84 -9.33 -6.34
CA ASP A 55 -16.79 -8.23 -6.07
C ASP A 55 -18.16 -8.48 -6.71
N VAL A 56 -18.17 -9.05 -7.91
CA VAL A 56 -19.41 -9.46 -8.57
C VAL A 56 -20.08 -10.61 -7.82
N ALA A 57 -19.32 -11.60 -7.35
CA ALA A 57 -19.85 -12.74 -6.62
C ALA A 57 -20.44 -12.35 -5.25
N CYS A 58 -19.81 -11.39 -4.57
CA CYS A 58 -20.27 -10.86 -3.28
C CYS A 58 -21.36 -9.78 -3.41
N GLY A 59 -21.70 -9.35 -4.63
CA GLY A 59 -22.66 -8.28 -4.89
C GLY A 59 -22.16 -6.86 -4.57
N SER A 60 -20.87 -6.72 -4.25
CA SER A 60 -20.20 -5.46 -3.94
C SER A 60 -19.99 -4.57 -5.18
N PHE A 61 -20.05 -5.15 -6.38
CA PHE A 61 -19.94 -4.42 -7.64
C PHE A 61 -20.92 -4.93 -8.69
N LEU A 62 -21.58 -4.00 -9.37
CA LEU A 62 -22.48 -4.27 -10.48
C LEU A 62 -21.95 -3.57 -11.74
N GLY A 63 -21.53 -4.35 -12.75
CA GLY A 63 -21.02 -3.79 -14.00
C GLY A 63 -20.09 -4.73 -14.76
N SER A 64 -19.62 -4.27 -15.92
CA SER A 64 -18.61 -4.99 -16.70
C SER A 64 -17.22 -4.88 -16.04
N PHE A 65 -16.30 -5.74 -16.47
CA PHE A 65 -14.90 -5.65 -16.05
C PHE A 65 -14.29 -4.27 -16.36
N MET A 66 -14.70 -3.64 -17.46
CA MET A 66 -14.21 -2.31 -17.83
C MET A 66 -14.76 -1.24 -16.88
N ASP A 67 -16.04 -1.31 -16.52
CA ASP A 67 -16.62 -0.41 -15.51
C ASP A 67 -15.87 -0.53 -14.19
N TYR A 68 -15.58 -1.77 -13.77
CA TYR A 68 -14.78 -2.06 -12.59
C TYR A 68 -13.37 -1.46 -12.70
N TYR A 69 -12.66 -1.70 -13.81
CA TYR A 69 -11.30 -1.19 -14.03
C TYR A 69 -11.23 0.34 -14.04
N THR A 70 -12.29 1.05 -14.46
CA THR A 70 -12.33 2.51 -14.37
C THR A 70 -12.79 3.05 -13.02
N SER A 71 -13.40 2.20 -12.19
CA SER A 71 -13.97 2.59 -10.89
C SER A 71 -12.92 2.82 -9.80
N GLN A 72 -13.38 3.38 -8.67
CA GLN A 72 -12.57 3.49 -7.45
C GLN A 72 -12.26 2.12 -6.82
N ALA A 73 -13.10 1.10 -7.03
CA ALA A 73 -12.89 -0.23 -6.46
C ALA A 73 -11.61 -0.90 -6.99
N SER A 74 -11.24 -0.64 -8.25
CA SER A 74 -9.99 -1.16 -8.83
C SER A 74 -8.78 -0.25 -8.59
N TYR A 75 -8.98 0.96 -8.03
CA TYR A 75 -7.93 1.96 -7.88
C TYR A 75 -6.69 1.46 -7.10
N PRO A 76 -6.83 0.75 -5.96
CA PRO A 76 -5.67 0.25 -5.22
C PRO A 76 -4.80 -0.70 -6.05
N LEU A 77 -5.45 -1.58 -6.82
CA LEU A 77 -4.77 -2.51 -7.72
C LEU A 77 -4.11 -1.77 -8.90
N ARG A 78 -4.82 -0.81 -9.53
CA ARG A 78 -4.27 0.00 -10.63
C ARG A 78 -3.08 0.84 -10.21
N ARG A 79 -3.13 1.45 -9.03
CA ARG A 79 -2.02 2.23 -8.46
C ARG A 79 -0.82 1.32 -8.22
N ALA A 80 -1.03 0.15 -7.63
CA ALA A 80 0.07 -0.77 -7.41
C ALA A 80 0.73 -1.25 -8.73
N ILE A 81 -0.04 -1.37 -9.83
CA ILE A 81 0.51 -1.69 -11.16
C ILE A 81 1.43 -0.56 -11.67
N GLN A 82 1.10 0.71 -11.38
CA GLN A 82 1.88 1.87 -11.79
C GLN A 82 3.12 2.10 -10.91
N GLU A 83 3.07 1.69 -9.64
CA GLU A 83 4.11 1.93 -8.63
C GLU A 83 5.06 0.73 -8.40
N GLY A 84 5.07 -0.26 -9.30
CA GLY A 84 5.82 -1.53 -9.16
C GLY A 84 7.25 -1.41 -8.62
N ASP A 85 7.63 -2.32 -7.71
CA ASP A 85 8.92 -2.51 -7.01
C ASP A 85 9.57 -1.30 -6.30
N LEU A 86 9.11 -0.07 -6.53
CA LEU A 86 9.75 1.14 -6.00
C LEU A 86 9.44 1.40 -4.52
N HIS A 87 8.41 0.75 -3.96
CA HIS A 87 7.85 1.09 -2.65
C HIS A 87 7.73 -0.07 -1.65
N ILE A 88 8.26 -1.26 -1.96
CA ILE A 88 8.28 -2.40 -1.00
C ILE A 88 9.15 -2.07 0.22
N ASP A 89 10.20 -1.25 0.03
CA ASP A 89 11.12 -0.88 1.09
C ASP A 89 10.79 0.45 1.77
N PHE A 90 9.69 1.13 1.43
CA PHE A 90 9.48 2.50 1.94
C PHE A 90 9.38 2.58 3.47
N PRO A 91 8.66 1.69 4.18
CA PRO A 91 8.67 1.70 5.65
C PRO A 91 10.09 1.51 6.23
N ASN A 92 10.87 0.60 5.62
CA ASN A 92 12.26 0.36 5.99
C ASN A 92 13.19 1.55 5.68
N LYS A 93 12.97 2.24 4.56
CA LYS A 93 13.68 3.48 4.19
C LYS A 93 13.32 4.63 5.13
N LEU A 94 12.06 4.70 5.56
CA LEU A 94 11.58 5.69 6.53
C LEU A 94 12.23 5.45 7.90
N LEU A 95 12.23 4.21 8.39
CA LEU A 95 12.96 3.82 9.60
C LEU A 95 14.47 4.15 9.51
N ASP A 96 15.11 3.80 8.38
CA ASP A 96 16.53 4.10 8.14
C ASP A 96 16.80 5.61 8.16
N PHE A 97 15.95 6.40 7.50
CA PHE A 97 16.10 7.84 7.45
C PHE A 97 15.94 8.50 8.83
N ILE A 98 14.89 8.13 9.58
CA ILE A 98 14.59 8.72 10.88
C ILE A 98 15.61 8.29 11.93
N VAL A 99 15.86 6.99 12.08
CA VAL A 99 16.61 6.46 13.23
C VAL A 99 18.11 6.32 12.92
N LYS A 100 18.47 5.73 11.77
CA LYS A 100 19.88 5.44 11.45
C LYS A 100 20.61 6.66 10.89
N ARG A 101 20.02 7.33 9.91
CA ARG A 101 20.59 8.53 9.28
C ARG A 101 20.32 9.79 10.06
N LYS A 102 19.31 9.78 10.95
CA LYS A 102 18.93 10.95 11.74
C LYS A 102 18.57 12.15 10.86
N GLY A 103 18.00 11.88 9.69
CA GLY A 103 17.77 12.87 8.65
C GLY A 103 16.71 13.91 9.02
N ALA A 104 15.82 13.58 9.96
CA ALA A 104 14.80 14.49 10.49
C ALA A 104 15.25 15.24 11.75
N ASP A 105 16.37 14.86 12.39
CA ASP A 105 16.74 15.34 13.73
C ASP A 105 16.86 16.86 13.79
N GLN A 106 17.50 17.49 12.80
CA GLN A 106 17.66 18.94 12.79
C GLN A 106 16.31 19.67 12.70
N HIS A 107 15.40 19.18 11.85
CA HIS A 107 14.06 19.73 11.72
C HIS A 107 13.26 19.58 13.03
N LEU A 108 13.35 18.41 13.67
CA LEU A 108 12.67 18.13 14.94
C LEU A 108 13.26 18.97 16.08
N LEU A 109 14.58 19.11 16.16
CA LEU A 109 15.26 19.96 17.15
C LEU A 109 14.86 21.42 17.00
N ASP A 110 14.66 21.91 15.77
CA ASP A 110 14.18 23.27 15.54
C ASP A 110 12.76 23.47 16.07
N ILE A 111 11.90 22.45 15.99
CA ILE A 111 10.55 22.48 16.57
C ILE A 111 10.61 22.44 18.10
N VAL A 112 11.38 21.50 18.63
CA VAL A 112 11.54 21.24 20.07
C VAL A 112 12.16 22.44 20.81
N LYS A 113 13.02 23.20 20.15
CA LYS A 113 13.63 24.45 20.66
C LYS A 113 12.80 25.70 20.35
N GLY A 114 11.61 25.55 19.77
CA GLY A 114 10.73 26.68 19.42
C GLY A 114 11.24 27.58 18.29
N ARG A 115 12.26 27.15 17.54
CA ARG A 115 12.80 27.90 16.39
C ARG A 115 11.92 27.76 15.15
N LYS A 116 11.17 26.66 15.05
CA LYS A 116 10.23 26.36 13.97
C LYS A 116 8.87 26.01 14.57
N LEU A 117 7.80 26.60 14.02
CA LEU A 117 6.44 26.23 14.39
C LEU A 117 6.00 25.01 13.58
N SER A 118 5.34 24.09 14.28
CA SER A 118 4.70 22.91 13.71
C SER A 118 3.19 23.09 13.75
N ARG A 119 2.49 22.82 12.63
CA ARG A 119 1.02 22.85 12.61
C ARG A 119 0.40 21.82 13.55
N TRP A 120 1.15 20.78 13.90
CA TRP A 120 0.71 19.69 14.76
C TRP A 120 0.68 20.13 16.23
N LEU A 121 1.41 21.20 16.59
CA LEU A 121 1.31 21.86 17.90
C LEU A 121 -0.07 22.53 18.11
N ASP A 122 -0.58 23.24 17.09
CA ASP A 122 -1.91 23.86 17.13
C ASP A 122 -3.02 22.79 17.19
N GLY A 123 -2.71 21.60 16.66
CA GLY A 123 -3.58 20.44 16.65
C GLY A 123 -3.78 19.82 18.03
N LEU A 124 -2.71 19.76 18.83
CA LEU A 124 -2.70 19.26 20.20
C LEU A 124 -3.77 19.90 21.11
N TRP A 125 -4.22 21.10 20.73
CA TRP A 125 -5.16 21.94 21.47
C TRP A 125 -6.62 21.76 21.05
N LYS A 126 -6.90 21.16 19.88
CA LYS A 126 -8.27 20.82 19.47
C LYS A 126 -8.44 19.32 19.64
N SER A 127 -9.42 18.87 20.43
CA SER A 127 -9.81 17.46 20.62
C SER A 127 -10.42 16.83 19.35
N LYS A 128 -9.80 17.06 18.18
CA LYS A 128 -10.34 16.78 16.84
C LYS A 128 -9.44 15.82 16.04
N TRP A 129 -8.32 15.38 16.62
CA TRP A 129 -7.34 14.52 15.95
C TRP A 129 -7.49 13.04 16.30
N GLU A 130 -8.50 12.68 17.10
CA GLU A 130 -8.85 11.29 17.43
C GLU A 130 -9.21 10.43 16.20
N ASP A 131 -9.47 11.03 15.04
CA ASP A 131 -9.82 10.33 13.80
C ASP A 131 -8.64 10.13 12.81
N PHE A 132 -7.45 10.69 13.03
CA PHE A 132 -6.33 10.54 12.09
C PHE A 132 -5.42 9.36 12.47
N CYS A 133 -5.43 8.31 11.64
CA CYS A 133 -4.57 7.13 11.80
C CYS A 133 -3.13 7.46 11.34
N ILE A 134 -2.38 8.12 12.23
CA ILE A 134 -1.00 8.63 12.06
C ILE A 134 0.03 7.50 11.77
N GLU A 135 -0.29 6.26 12.12
CA GLU A 135 0.64 5.10 12.17
C GLU A 135 0.71 4.27 10.88
N THR A 136 0.07 4.72 9.79
CA THR A 136 -0.06 3.93 8.55
C THR A 136 1.24 3.75 7.73
N TYR A 137 2.32 4.45 8.09
CA TYR A 137 3.61 4.43 7.36
C TYR A 137 4.65 3.44 7.93
N LEU A 138 4.41 2.88 9.11
CA LEU A 138 5.29 1.91 9.76
C LEU A 138 4.69 0.50 9.62
N GLU A 139 5.53 -0.51 9.40
CA GLU A 139 5.08 -1.88 9.12
C GLU A 139 4.53 -2.60 10.35
N ASP A 140 5.14 -2.39 11.51
CA ASP A 140 4.84 -3.12 12.74
C ASP A 140 5.18 -2.33 14.02
N ASP A 141 4.75 -2.88 15.16
CA ASP A 141 4.98 -2.32 16.49
C ASP A 141 6.47 -2.17 16.84
N ASN A 142 7.36 -2.98 16.25
CA ASN A 142 8.79 -2.85 16.50
C ASN A 142 9.36 -1.62 15.80
N GLN A 143 8.97 -1.37 14.55
CA GLN A 143 9.35 -0.15 13.84
C GLN A 143 8.82 1.08 14.57
N LEU A 144 7.56 1.05 15.01
CA LEU A 144 6.98 2.13 15.81
C LEU A 144 7.76 2.33 17.12
N HIS A 145 8.11 1.26 17.82
CA HIS A 145 8.90 1.35 19.05
C HIS A 145 10.28 1.97 18.84
N LEU A 146 10.98 1.60 17.76
CA LEU A 146 12.29 2.16 17.41
C LEU A 146 12.21 3.65 17.11
N VAL A 147 11.24 4.05 16.28
CA VAL A 147 11.01 5.46 15.94
C VAL A 147 10.61 6.24 17.19
N ALA A 148 9.64 5.76 17.96
CA ALA A 148 9.19 6.41 19.18
C ALA A 148 10.32 6.60 20.19
N THR A 149 11.18 5.59 20.37
CA THR A 149 12.35 5.67 21.26
C THR A 149 13.31 6.77 20.80
N HIS A 150 13.62 6.84 19.50
CA HIS A 150 14.48 7.89 18.96
C HIS A 150 13.88 9.29 19.13
N LEU A 151 12.59 9.46 18.86
CA LEU A 151 11.90 10.74 19.01
C LEU A 151 11.78 11.17 20.48
N GLN A 152 11.61 10.22 21.40
CA GLN A 152 11.62 10.49 22.84
C GLN A 152 12.97 11.05 23.29
N GLU A 153 14.10 10.57 22.75
CA GLU A 153 15.41 11.14 23.05
C GLU A 153 15.51 12.61 22.59
N ILE A 154 15.00 12.94 21.40
CA ILE A 154 14.97 14.32 20.89
C ILE A 154 14.05 15.20 21.76
N SER A 155 12.92 14.65 22.22
CA SER A 155 11.97 15.36 23.08
C SER A 155 12.57 15.78 24.43
N LYS A 156 13.66 15.16 24.88
CA LYS A 156 14.36 15.57 26.11
C LYS A 156 15.01 16.94 26.00
N GLU A 157 15.28 17.41 24.79
CA GLU A 157 15.81 18.76 24.53
C GLU A 157 14.71 19.83 24.45
N ALA A 158 13.44 19.46 24.72
CA ALA A 158 12.32 20.38 24.63
C ALA A 158 12.37 21.49 25.67
N ASP A 159 12.01 22.69 25.22
CA ASP A 159 11.73 23.80 26.13
C ASP A 159 10.58 23.41 27.07
N GLU A 160 10.74 23.67 28.37
CA GLU A 160 9.71 23.44 29.39
C GLU A 160 8.41 24.20 29.07
N ALA A 161 8.49 25.33 28.36
CA ALA A 161 7.31 26.05 27.88
C ALA A 161 6.53 25.24 26.83
N LEU A 162 7.22 24.58 25.89
CA LEU A 162 6.61 23.71 24.88
C LEU A 162 6.04 22.42 25.48
N LEU A 163 6.72 21.85 26.48
CA LEU A 163 6.21 20.70 27.22
C LEU A 163 4.97 21.05 28.05
N SER A 164 4.94 22.24 28.64
CA SER A 164 3.77 22.76 29.36
C SER A 164 2.55 22.89 28.43
N LEU A 165 2.78 23.29 27.18
CA LEU A 165 1.74 23.34 26.13
C LEU A 165 1.20 21.95 25.75
N ALA A 166 2.00 20.90 25.97
CA ALA A 166 1.60 19.51 25.82
C ALA A 166 1.00 18.87 27.08
N ARG A 167 0.55 19.70 28.04
CA ARG A 167 0.09 19.26 29.37
C ARG A 167 1.15 18.46 30.15
N GLY A 168 2.42 18.63 29.80
CA GLY A 168 3.54 17.90 30.40
C GLY A 168 3.67 16.45 29.95
N ASP A 169 2.86 15.97 28.99
CA ASP A 169 2.91 14.60 28.52
C ASP A 169 3.88 14.45 27.32
N LYS A 170 5.09 14.00 27.63
CA LYS A 170 6.16 13.77 26.65
C LYS A 170 5.82 12.66 25.66
N VAL A 171 5.06 11.66 26.07
CA VAL A 171 4.65 10.56 25.19
C VAL A 171 3.66 11.10 24.17
N ARG A 172 2.67 11.84 24.64
CA ARG A 172 1.68 12.49 23.79
C ARG A 172 2.30 13.46 22.81
N PHE A 173 3.22 14.31 23.26
CA PHE A 173 3.97 15.22 22.39
C PHE A 173 4.76 14.47 21.30
N THR A 174 5.38 13.36 21.67
CA THR A 174 6.12 12.53 20.72
C THR A 174 5.22 11.97 19.63
N MET A 175 4.07 11.40 20.02
CA MET A 175 3.16 10.73 19.08
C MET A 175 2.32 11.70 18.24
N GLU A 176 1.85 12.80 18.84
CA GLU A 176 0.94 13.74 18.17
C GLU A 176 1.67 14.84 17.37
N VAL A 177 2.95 15.10 17.67
CA VAL A 177 3.72 16.19 17.03
C VAL A 177 4.99 15.66 16.35
N LEU A 178 5.91 15.05 17.12
CA LEU A 178 7.20 14.68 16.56
C LEU A 178 7.11 13.55 15.54
N LEU A 179 6.24 12.57 15.76
CA LEU A 179 6.04 11.45 14.85
C LEU A 179 5.51 11.89 13.47
N PRO A 180 4.39 12.65 13.36
CA PRO A 180 3.94 13.14 12.06
C PRO A 180 4.97 14.06 11.40
N GLU A 181 5.66 14.92 12.16
CA GLU A 181 6.73 15.77 11.63
C GLU A 181 7.91 14.98 11.08
N ALA A 182 8.33 13.92 11.77
CA ALA A 182 9.40 13.04 11.33
C ALA A 182 9.01 12.31 10.04
N ILE A 183 7.78 11.79 9.96
CA ILE A 183 7.27 11.10 8.77
C ILE A 183 7.19 12.06 7.58
N ILE A 184 6.62 13.25 7.75
CA ILE A 184 6.49 14.25 6.67
C ILE A 184 7.86 14.72 6.18
N CYS A 185 8.78 15.01 7.10
CA CYS A 185 10.15 15.37 6.75
C CYS A 185 10.85 14.25 5.96
N SER A 186 10.63 12.99 6.36
CA SER A 186 11.15 11.82 5.67
C SER A 186 10.56 11.66 4.27
N ILE A 187 9.24 11.81 4.12
CA ILE A 187 8.55 11.77 2.82
C ILE A 187 9.13 12.85 1.89
N ALA A 188 9.27 14.09 2.38
CA ALA A 188 9.84 15.19 1.62
C ALA A 188 11.26 14.86 1.11
N ALA A 189 12.11 14.31 1.98
CA ALA A 189 13.50 13.98 1.62
C ALA A 189 13.61 12.75 0.70
N LEU A 190 12.84 11.70 0.96
CA LEU A 190 12.92 10.43 0.21
C LEU A 190 12.28 10.54 -1.18
N ASP A 191 11.20 11.29 -1.30
CA ASP A 191 10.47 11.47 -2.56
C ASP A 191 10.88 12.74 -3.32
N GLY A 192 11.76 13.56 -2.75
CA GLY A 192 12.20 14.82 -3.35
C GLY A 192 11.09 15.87 -3.46
N LEU A 193 10.14 15.85 -2.52
CA LEU A 193 8.97 16.73 -2.48
C LEU A 193 9.22 17.97 -1.62
N SER A 194 8.45 19.03 -1.86
CA SER A 194 8.36 20.11 -0.87
C SER A 194 7.66 19.63 0.40
N TYR A 195 7.90 20.30 1.53
CA TYR A 195 7.24 19.96 2.80
C TYR A 195 5.71 19.94 2.66
N LYS A 196 5.14 20.88 1.91
CA LYS A 196 3.69 20.98 1.72
C LYS A 196 3.13 19.80 0.92
N GLU A 197 3.82 19.40 -0.15
CA GLU A 197 3.43 18.21 -0.94
C GLU A 197 3.57 16.93 -0.12
N ALA A 198 4.62 16.82 0.69
CA ALA A 198 4.82 15.71 1.60
C ALA A 198 3.73 15.64 2.69
N GLU A 199 3.30 16.79 3.20
CA GLU A 199 2.21 16.90 4.16
C GLU A 199 0.86 16.52 3.55
N GLU A 200 0.56 16.98 2.33
CA GLU A 200 -0.64 16.57 1.60
C GLU A 200 -0.62 15.04 1.36
N LYS A 201 0.53 14.50 0.97
CA LYS A 201 0.73 13.05 0.81
C LYS A 201 0.53 12.30 2.13
N TYR A 202 1.04 12.85 3.24
CA TYR A 202 0.86 12.30 4.58
C TYR A 202 -0.61 12.25 5.00
N LEU A 203 -1.35 13.34 4.77
CA LEU A 203 -2.78 13.42 5.09
C LEU A 203 -3.65 12.51 4.21
N CYS A 204 -3.25 12.28 2.97
CA CYS A 204 -3.89 11.29 2.11
C CYS A 204 -3.61 9.84 2.55
N GLY A 205 -2.63 9.64 3.43
CA GLY A 205 -2.15 8.34 3.86
C GLY A 205 -1.35 7.61 2.77
N PRO A 206 -0.60 6.56 3.15
CA PRO A 206 0.00 5.69 2.17
C PRO A 206 -1.10 4.99 1.37
N PRO A 207 -0.87 4.67 0.08
CA PRO A 207 -1.71 3.71 -0.63
C PRO A 207 -1.90 2.45 0.24
N MET A 208 -3.12 1.88 0.30
CA MET A 208 -3.44 0.68 1.11
C MET A 208 -2.25 -0.29 1.16
N HIS A 209 -1.75 -0.49 2.39
CA HIS A 209 -0.43 -1.02 2.68
C HIS A 209 -0.22 -2.46 2.17
N TYR A 210 1.04 -2.76 1.85
CA TYR A 210 1.52 -4.04 1.31
C TYR A 210 1.16 -5.24 2.20
N CYS A 211 0.99 -5.11 3.52
CA CYS A 211 0.62 -6.26 4.37
C CYS A 211 -0.78 -6.80 4.07
N GLU A 212 -1.81 -5.96 4.00
CA GLU A 212 -3.14 -6.45 3.64
C GLU A 212 -3.13 -6.97 2.21
N LYS A 213 -2.45 -6.26 1.29
CA LYS A 213 -2.33 -6.69 -0.10
C LYS A 213 -1.53 -7.98 -0.27
N GLU A 214 -0.42 -8.19 0.42
CA GLU A 214 0.46 -9.37 0.31
C GLU A 214 -0.12 -10.53 1.12
N LEU A 215 -0.77 -10.29 2.26
CA LEU A 215 -1.52 -11.30 2.98
C LEU A 215 -2.73 -11.74 2.15
N PHE A 216 -3.42 -10.80 1.51
CA PHE A 216 -4.50 -11.06 0.55
C PHE A 216 -3.97 -11.77 -0.69
N GLU A 217 -2.88 -11.32 -1.30
CA GLU A 217 -2.25 -11.94 -2.47
C GLU A 217 -1.66 -13.31 -2.16
N LYS A 218 -1.00 -13.51 -1.01
CA LYS A 218 -0.54 -14.83 -0.53
C LYS A 218 -1.73 -15.74 -0.24
N THR A 219 -2.82 -15.20 0.30
CA THR A 219 -4.05 -15.96 0.56
C THR A 219 -4.74 -16.33 -0.75
N ILE A 220 -4.82 -15.41 -1.71
CA ILE A 220 -5.34 -15.64 -3.07
C ILE A 220 -4.43 -16.61 -3.82
N LEU A 221 -3.11 -16.45 -3.81
CA LEU A 221 -2.16 -17.36 -4.46
C LEU A 221 -2.21 -18.75 -3.83
N LYS A 222 -2.30 -18.86 -2.50
CA LYS A 222 -2.49 -20.14 -1.81
C LYS A 222 -3.84 -20.75 -2.17
N ALA A 223 -4.92 -19.97 -2.16
CA ALA A 223 -6.25 -20.43 -2.54
C ALA A 223 -6.30 -20.87 -4.01
N ALA A 224 -5.72 -20.10 -4.93
CA ALA A 224 -5.62 -20.39 -6.35
C ALA A 224 -4.76 -21.65 -6.61
N ARG A 225 -3.61 -21.79 -5.94
CA ARG A 225 -2.78 -23.01 -5.99
C ARG A 225 -3.54 -24.23 -5.45
N LYS A 226 -4.30 -24.06 -4.37
CA LYS A 226 -5.11 -25.12 -3.75
C LYS A 226 -6.30 -25.54 -4.64
N ARG A 227 -7.00 -24.58 -5.25
CA ARG A 227 -8.06 -24.81 -6.27
C ARG A 227 -7.49 -25.49 -7.51
N LEU A 228 -6.31 -25.08 -7.97
CA LEU A 228 -5.61 -25.69 -9.09
C LEU A 228 -5.18 -27.13 -8.80
N ALA A 229 -4.64 -27.39 -7.61
CA ALA A 229 -4.28 -28.74 -7.18
C ALA A 229 -5.52 -29.65 -7.05
N ALA A 230 -6.63 -29.13 -6.51
CA ALA A 230 -7.90 -29.86 -6.43
C ALA A 230 -8.47 -30.18 -7.83
N SER A 231 -8.35 -29.24 -8.77
CA SER A 231 -8.71 -29.45 -10.19
C SER A 231 -7.86 -30.53 -10.87
N ILE A 232 -6.56 -30.60 -10.57
CA ILE A 232 -5.65 -31.62 -11.10
C ILE A 232 -5.96 -33.00 -10.49
N GLY A 233 -6.28 -33.05 -9.19
CA GLY A 233 -6.70 -34.28 -8.51
C GLY A 233 -8.02 -34.83 -9.04
N ALA A 234 -9.01 -33.96 -9.26
CA ALA A 234 -10.32 -34.34 -9.82
C ALA A 234 -10.21 -34.81 -11.29
N ALA A 235 -9.29 -34.26 -12.08
CA ALA A 235 -9.06 -34.68 -13.46
C ALA A 235 -8.29 -36.01 -13.59
N SER A 236 -7.67 -36.50 -12.50
CA SER A 236 -6.87 -37.74 -12.50
C SER A 236 -7.68 -39.00 -12.17
N TYR A 237 -8.94 -38.86 -11.74
CA TYR A 237 -9.86 -39.99 -11.55
C TYR A 237 -11.02 -39.89 -12.55
N PRO A 238 -10.92 -40.53 -13.73
CA PRO A 238 -12.10 -40.73 -14.55
C PRO A 238 -13.02 -41.70 -13.81
N SER A 239 -14.19 -41.23 -13.42
CA SER A 239 -15.29 -42.07 -12.93
C SER A 239 -15.65 -43.07 -14.03
N VAL A 240 -15.32 -44.33 -13.81
CA VAL A 240 -15.75 -45.47 -14.62
C VAL A 240 -17.28 -45.51 -14.60
N PRO A 241 -17.98 -45.53 -15.75
CA PRO A 241 -19.42 -45.75 -15.75
C PRO A 241 -19.68 -47.20 -15.34
N THR A 242 -20.39 -47.39 -14.23
CA THR A 242 -20.92 -48.70 -13.85
C THR A 242 -22.01 -49.14 -14.83
N PRO A 243 -22.07 -50.44 -15.17
CA PRO A 243 -22.95 -50.99 -16.20
C PRO A 243 -24.44 -50.92 -15.84
#